data_AF-A0A820GSZ9-F1
#
_entry.id   AF-A0A820GSZ9-F1
#
_cell.length_a   1.000
_cell.length_b   1.000
_cell.length_c   1.000
_cell.angle_alpha   90.00
_cell.angle_beta   90.00
_cell.angle_gamma   90.00
#
_symmetry.space_group_name_H-M   'P 1'
#
loop_
_entity.id
_entity.type
_entity.pdbx_description
1 polymer ?
#
loop_
_entity_poly.entity_id
_entity_poly.type
_entity_poly.pdbx_seq_one_letter_code
_entity_poly.pdbx_strand_id
1 'polypeptide(L)'
;MNTLPDRYDTKYRDMISELRRSAFDTDLLLSEQSCQDLNARVSSVSMNETITNPRRVEALQRDYERLGFQDLREPIKDFQTIPSGILSLQNLFYFCIHQKNDFIRFVLENSCKTLQQQCPLVKSAIEITRILCTLFSIGVEPNRHQIHKDYFLLFYIISSFFEQAFVRCLLLFNKTLKEMRACDVDFQVVSSVVYQQISQSLDDISLTNSSTIILNKTLASSSTNQIISSPRNKSILNTSLTSVTLQRFTFDYFSERLNTNNYKD
;
A
#
# COMPACT_ATOMS: atom_id res chain seq x y z
N MET A 1 -7.94 0.30 16.60
CA MET A 1 -9.13 0.54 15.74
C MET A 1 -9.78 1.92 15.94
N ASN A 2 -9.65 2.59 17.11
CA ASN A 2 -10.32 3.87 17.40
C ASN A 2 -9.38 5.09 17.52
N THR A 3 -8.09 4.95 17.27
CA THR A 3 -7.13 6.04 17.43
C THR A 3 -6.89 6.73 16.10
N LEU A 4 -7.45 7.93 15.98
CA LEU A 4 -7.08 8.89 14.95
C LEU A 4 -5.58 9.19 15.09
N PRO A 5 -4.83 9.32 13.99
CA PRO A 5 -3.45 9.77 14.06
C PRO A 5 -3.40 11.12 14.76
N ASP A 6 -2.49 11.24 15.73
CA ASP A 6 -2.15 12.55 16.25
C ASP A 6 -1.54 13.35 15.08
N ARG A 7 -2.16 14.50 14.74
CA ARG A 7 -1.74 15.33 13.60
C ARG A 7 -0.32 15.88 13.76
N TYR A 8 0.23 15.75 14.96
CA TYR A 8 1.58 16.16 15.35
C TYR A 8 2.61 15.04 15.35
N ASP A 9 2.23 13.78 15.08
CA ASP A 9 3.22 12.71 14.98
C ASP A 9 4.10 12.91 13.73
N THR A 10 5.36 13.27 13.98
CA THR A 10 6.37 13.56 12.96
C THR A 10 6.59 12.37 12.04
N LYS A 11 6.41 11.14 12.57
CA LYS A 11 6.60 9.89 11.83
C LYS A 11 5.76 9.81 10.56
N TYR A 12 4.47 10.13 10.63
CA TYR A 12 3.59 10.02 9.45
C TYR A 12 3.89 11.11 8.42
N ARG A 13 4.34 12.29 8.87
CA ARG A 13 4.81 13.36 7.99
C ARG A 13 6.09 12.95 7.26
N ASP A 14 7.00 12.27 7.94
CA ASP A 14 8.23 11.74 7.34
C ASP A 14 7.93 10.67 6.30
N MET A 15 6.99 9.75 6.57
CA MET A 15 6.55 8.74 5.60
C MET A 15 5.99 9.40 4.32
N ILE A 16 5.10 10.38 4.46
CA ILE A 16 4.54 11.12 3.32
C ILE A 16 5.62 11.88 2.54
N SER A 17 6.58 12.46 3.26
CA SER A 17 7.71 13.15 2.64
C SER A 17 8.60 12.20 1.84
N GLU A 18 8.80 10.98 2.34
CA GLU A 18 9.58 9.95 1.65
C GLU A 18 8.87 9.39 0.41
N LEU A 19 7.54 9.25 0.44
CA LEU A 19 6.74 8.89 -0.75
C LEU A 19 6.98 9.90 -1.88
N ARG A 20 6.91 11.19 -1.55
CA ARG A 20 7.15 12.29 -2.49
C ARG A 20 8.59 12.26 -3.03
N ARG A 21 9.56 12.19 -2.12
CA ARG A 21 10.99 12.16 -2.45
C ARG A 21 11.32 11.00 -3.38
N SER A 22 10.84 9.80 -3.07
CA SER A 22 11.10 8.63 -3.90
C SER A 22 10.48 8.75 -5.29
N ALA A 23 9.27 9.31 -5.40
CA ALA A 23 8.58 9.48 -6.67
C ALA A 23 9.19 10.54 -7.59
N PHE A 24 9.57 11.71 -7.06
CA PHE A 24 9.89 12.88 -7.90
C PHE A 24 11.31 13.43 -7.74
N ASP A 25 12.01 13.16 -6.63
CA ASP A 25 13.41 13.62 -6.50
C ASP A 25 14.37 12.76 -7.37
N THR A 26 13.89 11.65 -7.95
CA THR A 26 14.62 10.91 -8.99
C THR A 26 14.60 11.64 -10.34
N ASP A 27 13.55 12.42 -10.64
CA ASP A 27 13.47 13.27 -11.84
C ASP A 27 14.45 14.46 -11.76
N LEU A 28 14.89 14.86 -10.56
CA LEU A 28 15.94 15.87 -10.41
C LEU A 28 17.23 15.42 -11.07
N LEU A 29 17.67 14.16 -10.88
CA LEU A 29 18.90 13.61 -11.47
C LEU A 29 18.83 13.44 -13.00
N LEU A 30 17.63 13.31 -13.57
CA LEU A 30 17.43 13.27 -15.03
C LEU A 30 17.27 14.67 -15.64
N SER A 31 16.88 15.66 -14.83
CA SER A 31 16.80 17.07 -15.22
C SER A 31 18.10 17.85 -15.05
N GLU A 32 19.13 17.28 -14.41
CA GLU A 32 20.46 17.91 -14.20
C GLU A 32 21.23 18.21 -15.50
N GLN A 33 20.72 17.83 -16.68
CA GLN A 33 21.27 18.28 -17.96
C GLN A 33 20.87 19.71 -18.36
N SER A 34 20.10 20.44 -17.56
CA SER A 34 19.93 21.88 -17.76
C SER A 34 19.77 22.66 -16.46
N CYS A 35 20.64 23.66 -16.29
CA CYS A 35 20.63 24.77 -15.33
C CYS A 35 21.52 24.62 -14.08
N GLN A 36 22.56 25.47 -14.08
CA GLN A 36 23.68 25.62 -13.15
C GLN A 36 23.32 26.15 -11.75
N ASP A 37 22.11 25.89 -11.23
CA ASP A 37 21.62 26.49 -9.96
C ASP A 37 21.66 25.54 -8.74
N LEU A 38 22.34 24.39 -8.85
CA LEU A 38 22.28 23.30 -7.86
C LEU A 38 23.02 23.57 -6.54
N ASN A 39 23.96 24.52 -6.49
CA ASN A 39 24.76 24.76 -5.27
C ASN A 39 24.01 25.52 -4.16
N ALA A 40 22.82 26.07 -4.41
CA ALA A 40 22.04 26.78 -3.39
C ALA A 40 20.95 25.93 -2.72
N ARG A 41 20.72 24.68 -3.15
CA ARG A 41 19.57 23.87 -2.72
C ARG A 41 19.90 22.60 -1.94
N VAL A 42 21.18 22.26 -1.82
CA VAL A 42 21.66 21.04 -1.14
C VAL A 42 22.00 21.28 0.35
N SER A 43 22.01 22.53 0.81
CA SER A 43 22.34 22.84 2.21
C SER A 43 21.08 22.91 3.09
N SER A 44 21.05 22.03 4.09
CA SER A 44 20.12 21.95 5.24
C SER A 44 18.67 21.55 4.96
N VAL A 45 18.42 20.25 5.11
CA VAL A 45 17.12 19.72 5.53
C VAL A 45 16.86 20.21 6.96
N SER A 46 16.16 21.33 7.09
CA SER A 46 15.53 21.77 8.33
C SER A 46 14.08 22.11 8.01
N MET A 47 13.14 21.36 8.57
CA MET A 47 11.70 21.46 8.29
C MET A 47 11.07 22.81 8.73
N ASN A 48 11.84 23.68 9.39
CA ASN A 48 11.33 24.96 9.91
C ASN A 48 11.47 26.15 8.93
N GLU A 49 12.16 26.00 7.80
CA GLU A 49 12.32 27.07 6.79
C GLU A 49 11.36 26.97 5.59
N THR A 50 10.38 26.05 5.64
CA THR A 50 9.46 25.79 4.52
C THR A 50 8.42 26.90 4.28
N ILE A 51 8.31 27.90 5.17
CA ILE A 51 7.24 28.90 5.16
C ILE A 51 7.54 30.12 4.26
N THR A 52 8.79 30.35 3.84
CA THR A 52 9.20 31.66 3.28
C THR A 52 9.34 31.74 1.75
N ASN A 53 9.24 30.62 1.00
CA ASN A 53 9.43 30.64 -0.46
C ASN A 53 8.19 30.12 -1.22
N PRO A 54 7.35 31.01 -1.80
CA PRO A 54 6.09 30.63 -2.43
C PRO A 54 6.26 29.66 -3.60
N ARG A 55 7.38 29.77 -4.36
CA ARG A 55 7.67 28.86 -5.49
C ARG A 55 7.94 27.43 -5.04
N ARG A 56 8.44 27.21 -3.82
CA ARG A 56 8.67 25.87 -3.26
C ARG A 56 7.38 25.23 -2.76
N VAL A 57 6.48 26.03 -2.18
CA VAL A 57 5.16 25.57 -1.74
C VAL A 57 4.31 25.11 -2.93
N GLU A 58 4.34 25.85 -4.04
CA GLU A 58 3.64 25.47 -5.27
C GLU A 58 4.18 24.19 -5.92
N ALA A 59 5.50 23.97 -5.88
CA ALA A 59 6.10 22.72 -6.35
C ALA A 59 5.66 21.53 -5.48
N LEU A 60 5.68 21.72 -4.16
CA LEU A 60 5.27 20.70 -3.20
C LEU A 60 3.80 20.30 -3.37
N GLN A 61 2.91 21.28 -3.55
CA GLN A 61 1.48 21.03 -3.78
C GLN A 61 1.23 20.29 -5.09
N ARG A 62 2.00 20.60 -6.16
CA ARG A 62 1.92 19.86 -7.43
C ARG A 62 2.37 18.42 -7.30
N ASP A 63 3.41 18.15 -6.51
CA ASP A 63 3.84 16.77 -6.25
C ASP A 63 2.77 15.98 -5.49
N TYR A 64 2.13 16.60 -4.48
CA TYR A 64 1.03 15.97 -3.76
C TYR A 64 -0.21 15.76 -4.64
N GLU A 65 -0.53 16.70 -5.53
CA GLU A 65 -1.58 16.53 -6.54
C GLU A 65 -1.28 15.32 -7.44
N ARG A 66 -0.04 15.19 -7.91
CA ARG A 66 0.40 14.06 -8.76
C ARG A 66 0.39 12.71 -8.04
N LEU A 67 0.53 12.69 -6.71
CA LEU A 67 0.34 11.50 -5.87
C LEU A 67 -1.14 11.20 -5.59
N GLY A 68 -2.06 12.08 -6.01
CA GLY A 68 -3.50 11.88 -5.83
C GLY A 68 -4.01 12.22 -4.43
N PHE A 69 -3.32 13.11 -3.70
CA PHE A 69 -3.85 13.69 -2.46
C PHE A 69 -5.00 14.67 -2.73
N GLN A 70 -6.01 14.67 -1.87
CA GLN A 70 -7.13 15.59 -1.86
C GLN A 70 -6.81 16.86 -1.07
N ASP A 71 -6.30 16.74 0.16
CA ASP A 71 -5.81 17.90 0.91
C ASP A 71 -4.31 18.14 0.64
N LEU A 72 -4.01 19.09 -0.25
CA LEU A 72 -2.63 19.46 -0.60
C LEU A 72 -1.91 20.26 0.48
N ARG A 73 -2.65 20.84 1.44
CA ARG A 73 -2.07 21.62 2.54
C ARG A 73 -1.71 20.72 3.71
N GLU A 74 -2.55 19.73 3.98
CA GLU A 74 -2.33 18.75 5.03
C GLU A 74 -2.62 17.32 4.53
N PRO A 75 -1.67 16.71 3.77
CA PRO A 75 -1.84 15.38 3.17
C PRO A 75 -2.18 14.25 4.14
N ILE A 76 -1.85 14.43 5.43
CA ILE A 76 -2.16 13.47 6.49
C ILE A 76 -3.67 13.31 6.72
N LYS A 77 -4.49 14.32 6.37
CA LYS A 77 -5.94 14.26 6.56
C LYS A 77 -6.62 13.21 5.71
N ASP A 78 -6.10 12.93 4.52
CA ASP A 78 -6.61 11.89 3.64
C ASP A 78 -6.56 10.51 4.33
N PHE A 79 -5.61 10.31 5.26
CA PHE A 79 -5.43 9.09 6.04
C PHE A 79 -6.14 9.11 7.41
N GLN A 80 -7.02 10.08 7.70
CA GLN A 80 -7.78 10.13 8.95
C GLN A 80 -9.03 9.23 8.94
N THR A 81 -9.33 8.59 7.81
CA THR A 81 -10.45 7.64 7.72
C THR A 81 -10.13 6.35 8.48
N ILE A 82 -10.98 6.00 9.44
CA ILE A 82 -10.92 4.72 10.18
C ILE A 82 -11.82 3.73 9.43
N PRO A 83 -11.41 2.46 9.23
CA PRO A 83 -10.26 1.74 9.80
C PRO A 83 -8.99 1.68 8.94
N SER A 84 -9.01 2.21 7.71
CA SER A 84 -7.99 1.92 6.68
C SER A 84 -6.90 2.99 6.50
N GLY A 85 -7.09 4.22 6.99
CA GLY A 85 -6.26 5.39 6.67
C GLY A 85 -4.78 5.22 7.01
N ILE A 86 -4.39 5.13 8.28
CA ILE A 86 -2.97 5.01 8.66
C ILE A 86 -2.34 3.69 8.20
N LEU A 87 -3.11 2.59 8.22
CA LEU A 87 -2.64 1.31 7.69
C LEU A 87 -2.32 1.43 6.20
N SER A 88 -3.12 2.17 5.42
CA SER A 88 -2.86 2.41 4.00
C SER A 88 -1.59 3.23 3.77
N LEU A 89 -1.29 4.22 4.63
CA LEU A 89 -0.04 4.97 4.56
C LEU A 89 1.17 4.08 4.84
N GLN A 90 1.07 3.20 5.84
CA GLN A 90 2.11 2.21 6.14
C GLN A 90 2.34 1.25 4.98
N ASN A 91 1.26 0.77 4.36
CA ASN A 91 1.33 -0.10 3.19
C ASN A 91 1.94 0.60 1.97
N LEU A 92 1.59 1.86 1.71
CA LEU A 92 2.20 2.68 0.66
C LEU A 92 3.70 2.90 0.90
N PHE A 93 4.07 3.19 2.15
CA PHE A 93 5.47 3.34 2.53
C PHE A 93 6.24 2.03 2.34
N TYR A 94 5.65 0.89 2.69
CA TYR A 94 6.22 -0.42 2.39
C TYR A 94 6.47 -0.59 0.88
N PHE A 95 5.50 -0.23 0.02
CA PHE A 95 5.67 -0.29 -1.43
C PHE A 95 6.85 0.57 -1.90
N CYS A 96 6.90 1.80 -1.42
CA CYS A 96 7.93 2.78 -1.74
C CYS A 96 9.35 2.32 -1.37
N ILE A 97 9.53 1.70 -0.20
CA ILE A 97 10.84 1.29 0.29
C ILE A 97 11.27 -0.06 -0.31
N HIS A 98 10.38 -1.05 -0.33
CA HIS A 98 10.75 -2.42 -0.69
C HIS A 98 10.70 -2.69 -2.21
N GLN A 99 9.93 -1.91 -2.97
CA GLN A 99 9.80 -2.04 -4.43
C GLN A 99 9.88 -0.66 -5.10
N LYS A 100 10.93 0.09 -4.77
CA LYS A 100 11.10 1.50 -5.18
C LYS A 100 10.92 1.74 -6.69
N ASN A 101 11.52 0.90 -7.54
CA ASN A 101 11.43 1.06 -8.99
C ASN A 101 9.99 0.90 -9.51
N ASP A 102 9.26 -0.09 -8.99
CA ASP A 102 7.87 -0.33 -9.36
C ASP A 102 6.95 0.78 -8.82
N PHE A 103 7.24 1.29 -7.62
CA PHE A 103 6.56 2.45 -7.05
C PHE A 103 6.73 3.70 -7.93
N ILE A 104 7.97 4.04 -8.29
CA ILE A 104 8.27 5.19 -9.17
C ILE A 104 7.54 5.02 -10.49
N ARG A 105 7.65 3.85 -11.11
CA ARG A 105 6.97 3.56 -12.38
C ARG A 105 5.46 3.75 -12.27
N PHE A 106 4.84 3.21 -11.21
CA PHE A 106 3.41 3.36 -10.96
C PHE A 106 2.99 4.83 -10.88
N VAL A 107 3.74 5.64 -10.11
CA VAL A 107 3.44 7.08 -9.94
C VAL A 107 3.60 7.83 -11.26
N LEU A 108 4.71 7.62 -11.96
CA LEU A 108 4.96 8.31 -13.22
C LEU A 108 3.91 7.97 -14.28
N GLU A 109 3.54 6.70 -14.42
CA GLU A 109 2.50 6.24 -15.35
C GLU A 109 1.13 6.87 -15.09
N ASN A 110 0.81 7.16 -13.81
CA ASN A 110 -0.48 7.70 -13.40
C ASN A 110 -0.48 9.22 -13.15
N SER A 111 0.67 9.88 -13.20
CA SER A 111 0.79 11.33 -12.97
C SER A 111 0.61 12.18 -14.22
N CYS A 112 0.45 11.56 -15.40
CA CYS A 112 0.36 12.26 -16.68
C CYS A 112 -1.06 12.78 -16.93
N LYS A 113 -1.25 14.11 -16.77
CA LYS A 113 -2.55 14.81 -16.84
C LYS A 113 -3.34 14.61 -18.14
N THR A 114 -2.71 14.16 -19.24
CA THR A 114 -3.38 13.95 -20.53
C THR A 114 -4.15 12.63 -20.59
N LEU A 115 -3.94 11.71 -19.65
CA LEU A 115 -4.64 10.43 -19.59
C LEU A 115 -5.94 10.56 -18.79
N GLN A 116 -7.09 10.23 -19.38
CA GLN A 116 -8.36 10.20 -18.64
C GLN A 116 -8.45 9.05 -17.62
N GLN A 117 -7.59 8.04 -17.74
CA GLN A 117 -7.60 6.79 -16.97
C GLN A 117 -6.50 6.75 -15.91
N GLN A 118 -6.33 7.83 -15.17
CA GLN A 118 -5.33 7.89 -14.10
C GLN A 118 -5.85 7.21 -12.85
N CYS A 119 -5.04 6.31 -12.28
CA CYS A 119 -5.31 5.72 -10.98
C CYS A 119 -4.82 6.69 -9.88
N PRO A 120 -5.71 7.30 -9.08
CA PRO A 120 -5.30 8.18 -7.98
C PRO A 120 -4.65 7.33 -6.88
N LEU A 121 -3.33 7.42 -6.71
CA LEU A 121 -2.56 6.52 -5.84
C LEU A 121 -3.11 6.49 -4.40
N VAL A 122 -3.23 7.65 -3.75
CA VAL A 122 -3.65 7.72 -2.34
C VAL A 122 -5.07 7.20 -2.15
N LYS A 123 -6.03 7.67 -2.97
CA LYS A 123 -7.43 7.21 -2.94
C LYS A 123 -7.54 5.70 -3.17
N SER A 124 -6.77 5.15 -4.13
CA SER A 124 -6.74 3.72 -4.44
C SER A 124 -6.10 2.90 -3.32
N ALA A 125 -5.05 3.41 -2.68
CA ALA A 125 -4.40 2.75 -1.55
C ALA A 125 -5.32 2.63 -0.33
N ILE A 126 -6.05 3.70 0.00
CA ILE A 126 -7.03 3.69 1.09
C ILE A 126 -8.12 2.65 0.80
N GLU A 127 -8.60 2.60 -0.44
CA GLU A 127 -9.66 1.67 -0.85
C GLU A 127 -9.19 0.22 -0.87
N ILE A 128 -8.02 -0.08 -1.42
CA ILE A 128 -7.44 -1.43 -1.39
C ILE A 128 -7.21 -1.91 0.04
N THR A 129 -6.71 -1.02 0.91
CA THR A 129 -6.54 -1.36 2.32
C THR A 129 -7.89 -1.69 2.95
N ARG A 130 -8.95 -0.93 2.65
CA ARG A 130 -10.32 -1.21 3.13
C ARG A 130 -10.83 -2.57 2.63
N ILE A 131 -10.65 -2.88 1.35
CA ILE A 131 -11.03 -4.17 0.75
C ILE A 131 -10.31 -5.31 1.46
N LEU A 132 -9.00 -5.23 1.63
CA LEU A 132 -8.21 -6.28 2.30
C LEU A 132 -8.59 -6.42 3.78
N CYS A 133 -8.85 -5.32 4.48
CA CYS A 133 -9.37 -5.37 5.85
C CYS A 133 -10.69 -6.12 5.95
N THR A 134 -11.57 -5.91 4.97
CA THR A 134 -12.87 -6.58 4.89
C THR A 134 -12.69 -8.07 4.61
N LEU A 135 -11.90 -8.42 3.58
CA LEU A 135 -11.68 -9.80 3.16
C LEU A 135 -10.97 -10.65 4.23
N PHE A 136 -10.01 -10.06 4.95
CA PHE A 136 -9.31 -10.74 6.03
C PHE A 136 -10.01 -10.64 7.39
N SER A 137 -11.16 -9.95 7.47
CA SER A 137 -11.91 -9.74 8.72
C SER A 137 -11.04 -9.15 9.84
N ILE A 138 -10.22 -8.15 9.49
CA ILE A 138 -9.27 -7.52 10.42
C ILE A 138 -10.02 -6.86 11.58
N GLY A 139 -9.60 -7.16 12.82
CA GLY A 139 -10.19 -6.60 14.04
C GLY A 139 -11.41 -7.37 14.56
N VAL A 140 -11.84 -8.42 13.87
CA VAL A 140 -12.88 -9.33 14.37
C VAL A 140 -12.23 -10.45 15.17
N GLU A 141 -12.69 -10.69 16.39
CA GLU A 141 -12.15 -11.75 17.24
C GLU A 141 -12.41 -13.13 16.62
N PRO A 142 -11.41 -14.04 16.62
CA PRO A 142 -11.58 -15.38 16.05
C PRO A 142 -12.74 -16.13 16.69
N ASN A 143 -13.71 -16.58 15.89
CA ASN A 143 -14.82 -17.40 16.37
C ASN A 143 -14.62 -18.86 15.94
N ARG A 144 -14.78 -19.80 16.89
CA ARG A 144 -14.68 -21.25 16.64
C ARG A 144 -15.67 -21.78 15.58
N HIS A 145 -16.75 -21.04 15.32
CA HIS A 145 -17.78 -21.44 14.36
C HIS A 145 -17.59 -20.87 12.94
N GLN A 146 -16.58 -20.02 12.71
CA GLN A 146 -16.30 -19.48 11.38
C GLN A 146 -15.49 -20.46 10.53
N ILE A 147 -15.82 -20.50 9.23
CA ILE A 147 -15.13 -21.32 8.24
C ILE A 147 -13.65 -20.94 8.22
N HIS A 148 -12.83 -21.96 8.43
CA HIS A 148 -11.39 -21.92 8.33
C HIS A 148 -11.00 -21.63 6.88
N LYS A 149 -10.28 -20.54 6.66
CA LYS A 149 -9.74 -20.23 5.33
C LYS A 149 -8.24 -20.49 5.31
N ASP A 150 -7.78 -21.24 4.32
CA ASP A 150 -6.37 -21.69 4.27
C ASP A 150 -5.38 -20.55 4.07
N TYR A 151 -5.85 -19.37 3.62
CA TYR A 151 -5.01 -18.20 3.51
C TYR A 151 -4.50 -17.67 4.86
N PHE A 152 -5.10 -18.04 6.01
CA PHE A 152 -4.57 -17.63 7.32
C PHE A 152 -3.18 -18.23 7.58
N LEU A 153 -2.89 -19.39 6.98
CA LEU A 153 -1.55 -19.96 7.01
C LEU A 153 -0.52 -19.08 6.30
N LEU A 154 -0.93 -18.27 5.31
CA LEU A 154 -0.03 -17.37 4.59
C LEU A 154 0.50 -16.25 5.48
N PHE A 155 -0.33 -15.72 6.38
CA PHE A 155 0.10 -14.74 7.38
C PHE A 155 1.19 -15.30 8.29
N TYR A 156 1.12 -16.59 8.60
CA TYR A 156 2.10 -17.27 9.44
C TYR A 156 3.40 -17.57 8.69
N ILE A 157 3.32 -18.04 7.45
CA ILE A 157 4.50 -18.47 6.66
C ILE A 157 5.24 -17.27 6.05
N ILE A 158 4.51 -16.26 5.59
CA ILE A 158 5.08 -15.16 4.81
C ILE A 158 5.17 -13.91 5.68
N SER A 159 6.41 -13.47 5.97
CA SER A 159 6.65 -12.18 6.63
C SER A 159 6.09 -11.03 5.78
N SER A 160 5.42 -10.07 6.41
CA SER A 160 4.76 -8.95 5.71
C SER A 160 3.83 -9.39 4.58
N PHE A 161 3.14 -10.52 4.76
CA PHE A 161 2.18 -11.02 3.77
C PHE A 161 1.14 -9.97 3.38
N PHE A 162 0.61 -9.22 4.36
CA PHE A 162 -0.42 -8.22 4.12
C PHE A 162 0.07 -7.10 3.22
N GLU A 163 1.27 -6.56 3.45
CA GLU A 163 1.82 -5.48 2.63
C GLU A 163 2.15 -5.97 1.22
N GLN A 164 2.63 -7.20 1.09
CA GLN A 164 2.84 -7.82 -0.22
C GLN A 164 1.51 -8.00 -0.97
N ALA A 165 0.48 -8.49 -0.29
CA ALA A 165 -0.87 -8.60 -0.85
C ALA A 165 -1.43 -7.23 -1.24
N PHE A 166 -1.23 -6.21 -0.40
CA PHE A 166 -1.60 -4.83 -0.69
C PHE A 166 -0.97 -4.33 -1.99
N VAL A 167 0.36 -4.47 -2.16
CA VAL A 167 1.03 -4.00 -3.38
C VAL A 167 0.46 -4.69 -4.61
N ARG A 168 0.27 -6.01 -4.54
CA ARG A 168 -0.33 -6.77 -5.66
C ARG A 168 -1.76 -6.30 -5.96
N CYS A 169 -2.57 -6.05 -4.96
CA CYS A 169 -3.95 -5.59 -5.14
C CYS A 169 -4.00 -4.14 -5.67
N LEU A 170 -3.05 -3.28 -5.28
CA LEU A 170 -2.93 -1.93 -5.82
C LEU A 170 -2.54 -1.93 -7.30
N LEU A 171 -1.60 -2.79 -7.69
CA LEU A 171 -1.24 -3.00 -9.09
C LEU A 171 -2.40 -3.58 -9.91
N LEU A 172 -3.15 -4.54 -9.35
CA LEU A 172 -4.38 -5.08 -9.94
C LEU A 172 -5.42 -3.98 -10.13
N PHE A 173 -5.63 -3.12 -9.14
CA PHE A 173 -6.59 -2.01 -9.24
C PHE A 173 -6.27 -1.08 -10.40
N ASN A 174 -5.00 -0.66 -10.52
CA ASN A 174 -4.53 0.17 -11.62
C ASN A 174 -4.73 -0.53 -12.98
N LYS A 175 -4.44 -1.83 -13.04
CA LYS A 175 -4.66 -2.63 -14.24
C LYS A 175 -6.15 -2.69 -14.62
N THR A 176 -7.02 -3.05 -13.68
CA THR A 176 -8.47 -3.15 -13.90
C THR A 176 -9.07 -1.80 -14.32
N LEU A 177 -8.63 -0.69 -13.70
CA LEU A 177 -9.04 0.66 -14.08
C LEU A 177 -8.70 0.96 -15.55
N LYS A 178 -7.47 0.64 -15.98
CA LYS A 178 -7.01 0.82 -17.37
C LYS A 178 -7.75 -0.10 -18.34
N GLU A 179 -7.96 -1.37 -17.99
CA GLU A 179 -8.68 -2.34 -18.83
C GLU A 179 -10.16 -1.95 -19.03
N MET A 180 -10.80 -1.48 -17.97
CA MET A 180 -12.17 -0.97 -18.01
C MET A 180 -12.29 0.41 -18.68
N ARG A 181 -11.16 1.06 -18.97
CA ARG A 181 -11.12 2.44 -19.46
C ARG A 181 -11.87 3.42 -18.54
N ALA A 182 -11.83 3.13 -17.25
CA ALA A 182 -12.60 3.83 -16.23
C ALA A 182 -12.03 5.22 -15.91
N CYS A 183 -12.93 6.16 -15.59
CA CYS A 183 -12.59 7.49 -15.10
C CYS A 183 -12.84 7.58 -13.58
N ASP A 184 -12.54 8.72 -12.95
CA ASP A 184 -12.72 8.89 -11.49
C ASP A 184 -14.18 8.68 -11.02
N VAL A 185 -15.16 8.92 -11.90
CA VAL A 185 -16.59 8.65 -11.64
C VAL A 185 -16.91 7.16 -11.51
N ASP A 186 -16.13 6.30 -12.18
CA ASP A 186 -16.31 4.84 -12.19
C ASP A 186 -15.53 4.16 -11.05
N PHE A 187 -14.83 4.94 -10.21
CA PHE A 187 -13.92 4.43 -9.19
C PHE A 187 -14.57 3.36 -8.28
N GLN A 188 -15.82 3.57 -7.87
CA GLN A 188 -16.56 2.62 -7.03
C GLN A 188 -16.93 1.33 -7.78
N VAL A 189 -17.18 1.42 -9.08
CA VAL A 189 -17.43 0.26 -9.94
C VAL A 189 -16.14 -0.56 -10.07
N VAL A 190 -15.01 0.10 -10.36
CA VAL A 190 -13.69 -0.54 -10.41
C VAL A 190 -13.37 -1.21 -9.06
N SER A 191 -13.59 -0.51 -7.95
CA SER A 191 -13.41 -1.06 -6.61
C SER A 191 -14.23 -2.33 -6.38
N SER A 192 -15.50 -2.33 -6.79
CA SER A 192 -16.38 -3.50 -6.66
C SER A 192 -15.89 -4.69 -7.50
N VAL A 193 -15.41 -4.45 -8.72
CA VAL A 193 -14.82 -5.49 -9.57
C VAL A 193 -13.55 -6.07 -8.95
N VAL A 194 -12.66 -5.20 -8.45
CA VAL A 194 -11.41 -5.61 -7.80
C VAL A 194 -11.69 -6.40 -6.52
N TYR A 195 -12.68 -6.00 -5.73
CA TYR A 195 -13.12 -6.78 -4.57
C TYR A 195 -13.49 -8.22 -4.96
N GLN A 196 -14.30 -8.39 -6.01
CA GLN A 196 -14.69 -9.72 -6.49
C GLN A 196 -13.50 -10.53 -7.00
N GLN A 197 -12.59 -9.90 -7.76
CA GLN A 197 -11.37 -10.54 -8.26
C GLN A 197 -10.48 -11.05 -7.11
N ILE A 198 -10.29 -10.25 -6.05
CA ILE A 198 -9.49 -10.65 -4.89
C ILE A 198 -10.21 -11.74 -4.10
N SER A 199 -11.52 -11.60 -3.85
CA SER A 199 -12.31 -12.61 -3.12
C SER A 199 -12.23 -13.97 -3.81
N GLN A 200 -12.46 -14.01 -5.12
CA GLN A 200 -12.38 -15.24 -5.91
C GLN A 200 -10.98 -15.85 -5.86
N SER A 201 -9.93 -15.03 -5.98
CA SER A 201 -8.54 -15.49 -5.89
C SER A 201 -8.22 -16.09 -4.51
N LEU A 202 -8.79 -15.55 -3.43
CA LEU A 202 -8.62 -16.08 -2.07
C LEU A 202 -9.36 -17.40 -1.85
N ASP A 203 -10.54 -17.56 -2.45
CA ASP A 203 -11.31 -18.80 -2.38
C ASP A 203 -10.61 -19.93 -3.16
N ASP A 204 -10.02 -19.62 -4.32
CA ASP A 204 -9.22 -20.57 -5.11
C ASP A 204 -7.97 -21.07 -4.35
N ILE A 205 -7.37 -20.22 -3.51
CA ILE A 205 -6.26 -20.60 -2.62
C ILE A 205 -6.72 -21.62 -1.58
N SER A 206 -7.96 -21.52 -1.09
CA SER A 206 -8.50 -22.47 -0.12
C SER A 206 -8.78 -23.86 -0.74
N LEU A 207 -9.03 -23.90 -2.05
CA LEU A 207 -9.35 -25.16 -2.75
C LEU A 207 -8.10 -25.97 -3.13
N THR A 208 -6.92 -25.36 -3.09
CA THR A 208 -5.69 -25.99 -3.59
C THR A 208 -4.64 -26.02 -2.49
N ASN A 209 -4.24 -27.22 -2.06
CA ASN A 209 -3.28 -27.51 -0.98
C ASN A 209 -1.82 -27.04 -1.23
N SER A 210 -1.60 -25.86 -1.82
CA SER A 210 -0.27 -25.31 -2.13
C SER A 210 -0.24 -23.81 -1.89
N SER A 211 -0.27 -23.44 -0.61
CA SER A 211 -0.38 -22.07 -0.12
C SER A 211 0.73 -21.13 -0.64
N THR A 212 1.90 -21.63 -1.04
CA THR A 212 3.02 -20.74 -1.44
C THR A 212 3.03 -20.35 -2.92
N ILE A 213 2.33 -21.09 -3.79
CA ILE A 213 2.41 -20.88 -5.25
C ILE A 213 1.26 -20.00 -5.75
N ILE A 214 0.13 -19.98 -5.06
CA ILE A 214 -1.15 -19.57 -5.67
C ILE A 214 -1.38 -18.07 -5.59
N LEU A 215 -1.04 -17.37 -4.51
CA LEU A 215 -1.30 -15.92 -4.52
C LEU A 215 -0.39 -15.19 -5.54
N ASN A 216 0.85 -15.67 -5.74
CA ASN A 216 1.69 -15.22 -6.85
C ASN A 216 1.22 -15.76 -8.21
N LYS A 217 0.76 -17.01 -8.35
CA LYS A 217 0.40 -17.59 -9.66
C LYS A 217 -1.04 -17.30 -10.12
N THR A 218 -1.97 -17.07 -9.21
CA THR A 218 -3.38 -16.72 -9.44
C THR A 218 -3.57 -15.21 -9.61
N LEU A 219 -2.74 -14.39 -8.95
CA LEU A 219 -2.66 -12.96 -9.31
C LEU A 219 -1.69 -12.70 -10.48
N ALA A 220 -0.69 -13.57 -10.75
CA ALA A 220 0.20 -13.41 -11.92
C ALA A 220 -0.21 -14.23 -13.17
N SER A 221 -1.27 -15.04 -13.14
CA SER A 221 -1.92 -15.53 -14.37
C SER A 221 -2.57 -14.39 -15.17
N SER A 222 -2.65 -13.19 -14.55
CA SER A 222 -2.93 -11.91 -15.20
C SER A 222 -1.66 -11.04 -15.41
N SER A 223 -0.49 -11.69 -15.50
CA SER A 223 0.83 -11.28 -16.05
C SER A 223 1.96 -10.89 -15.08
N THR A 224 3.04 -11.66 -15.24
CA THR A 224 4.47 -11.51 -14.87
C THR A 224 4.98 -12.03 -13.52
N ASN A 225 5.89 -13.01 -13.67
CA ASN A 225 6.58 -13.82 -12.67
C ASN A 225 7.53 -13.02 -11.78
N GLN A 226 7.64 -13.41 -10.51
CA GLN A 226 8.91 -13.61 -9.82
C GLN A 226 8.72 -14.50 -8.59
N ILE A 227 9.57 -15.52 -8.48
CA ILE A 227 9.58 -16.59 -7.47
C ILE A 227 10.61 -16.21 -6.40
N ILE A 228 10.20 -16.11 -5.13
CA ILE A 228 11.15 -16.03 -4.01
C ILE A 228 11.40 -17.45 -3.51
N SER A 229 12.57 -17.99 -3.86
CA SER A 229 13.15 -19.19 -3.25
C SER A 229 13.83 -18.82 -1.92
N SER A 230 13.11 -18.97 -0.80
CA SER A 230 13.72 -18.95 0.54
C SER A 230 13.64 -20.34 1.19
N PRO A 231 14.77 -20.91 1.67
CA PRO A 231 14.85 -22.28 2.18
C PRO A 231 14.20 -22.48 3.57
N ARG A 232 13.67 -21.44 4.22
CA ARG A 232 12.99 -21.56 5.53
C ARG A 232 11.59 -22.20 5.48
N ASN A 233 10.98 -22.35 4.30
CA ASN A 233 9.55 -22.69 4.18
C ASN A 233 9.23 -24.19 4.07
N LYS A 234 10.21 -25.09 4.00
CA LYS A 234 9.95 -26.54 3.86
C LYS A 234 9.67 -27.26 5.18
N SER A 235 10.15 -26.74 6.31
CA SER A 235 9.95 -27.38 7.64
C SER A 235 8.64 -26.99 8.33
N ILE A 236 8.00 -25.90 7.92
CA ILE A 236 6.83 -25.32 8.60
C ILE A 236 5.51 -25.97 8.12
N LEU A 237 5.48 -26.51 6.90
CA LEU A 237 4.30 -27.21 6.36
C LEU A 237 3.94 -28.52 7.12
N ASN A 238 4.81 -29.00 8.02
CA ASN A 238 4.57 -30.16 8.88
C ASN A 238 4.01 -29.81 10.27
N THR A 239 3.68 -28.56 10.55
CA THR A 239 3.15 -28.17 11.86
C THR A 239 1.63 -28.32 11.93
N SER A 240 1.16 -29.13 12.89
CA SER A 240 -0.25 -29.33 13.24
C SER A 240 -0.83 -28.11 13.97
N LEU A 241 -0.81 -26.94 13.33
CA LEU A 241 -1.43 -25.73 13.86
C LEU A 241 -2.93 -25.79 13.59
N THR A 242 -3.74 -25.60 14.64
CA THR A 242 -5.19 -25.51 14.48
C THR A 242 -5.55 -24.20 13.77
N SER A 243 -6.62 -24.19 12.98
CA SER A 243 -7.04 -22.97 12.28
C SER A 243 -7.36 -21.80 13.23
N VAL A 244 -7.85 -22.09 14.45
CA VAL A 244 -8.06 -21.09 15.49
C VAL A 244 -6.74 -20.43 15.90
N THR A 245 -5.64 -21.19 15.98
CA THR A 245 -4.31 -20.64 16.27
C THR A 245 -3.84 -19.70 15.17
N LEU A 246 -4.08 -20.03 13.90
CA LEU A 246 -3.70 -19.19 12.77
C LEU A 246 -4.53 -17.90 12.71
N GLN A 247 -5.84 -17.97 12.95
CA GLN A 247 -6.70 -16.80 13.04
C GLN A 247 -6.29 -15.89 14.21
N ARG A 248 -5.94 -16.48 15.36
CA ARG A 248 -5.46 -15.71 16.50
C ARG A 248 -4.13 -15.02 16.20
N PHE A 249 -3.20 -15.71 15.55
CA PHE A 249 -1.96 -15.11 15.07
C PHE A 249 -2.23 -13.92 14.14
N THR A 250 -3.14 -14.06 13.17
CA THR A 250 -3.52 -12.96 12.29
C THR A 250 -4.18 -11.80 13.04
N PHE A 251 -5.05 -12.10 14.01
CA PHE A 251 -5.68 -11.09 14.87
C PHE A 251 -4.63 -10.32 15.69
N ASP A 252 -3.68 -11.02 16.30
CA ASP A 252 -2.62 -10.41 17.12
C ASP A 252 -1.68 -9.56 16.23
N TYR A 253 -1.28 -10.07 15.05
CA TYR A 253 -0.50 -9.34 14.05
C TYR A 253 -1.11 -7.98 13.68
N PHE A 254 -2.43 -7.92 13.46
CA PHE A 254 -3.09 -6.65 13.17
C PHE A 254 -3.38 -5.82 14.42
N SER A 255 -3.61 -6.46 15.57
CA SER A 255 -3.83 -5.76 16.83
C SER A 255 -2.60 -4.96 17.24
N GLU A 256 -1.40 -5.52 17.07
CA GLU A 256 -0.15 -4.78 17.28
C GLU A 256 -0.10 -3.55 16.36
N ARG A 257 -0.23 -3.74 15.04
CA ARG A 257 -0.12 -2.64 14.07
C ARG A 257 -1.19 -1.57 14.16
N LEU A 258 -2.41 -1.93 14.52
CA LEU A 258 -3.52 -0.98 14.68
C LEU A 258 -3.50 -0.27 16.03
N ASN A 259 -2.73 -0.78 17.02
CA ASN A 259 -2.58 -0.18 18.34
C ASN A 259 -1.22 0.48 18.57
N THR A 260 -0.34 0.56 17.57
CA THR A 260 1.01 1.11 17.76
C THR A 260 1.03 2.62 17.95
N ASN A 261 0.88 3.03 19.21
CA ASN A 261 1.71 4.04 19.87
C ASN A 261 3.06 3.45 20.37
N ASN A 262 3.34 2.16 20.13
CA ASN A 262 4.57 1.49 20.55
C ASN A 262 5.29 0.87 19.36
N TYR A 263 6.17 1.64 18.73
CA TYR A 263 7.37 1.10 18.10
C TYR A 263 8.55 1.84 18.71
N LYS A 264 9.02 1.33 19.85
CA LYS A 264 10.40 1.50 20.27
C LYS A 264 11.18 0.32 19.69
N ASP A 265 12.40 0.66 19.28
CA ASP A 265 13.50 -0.16 18.77
C ASP A 265 13.60 -0.28 17.24
#